data_AF-A0A7Z9SDN9-F1
#
_entry.id   AF-A0A7Z9SDN9-F1
#
_cell.length_a   1.000
_cell.length_b   1.000
_cell.length_c   1.000
_cell.angle_alpha   90.00
_cell.angle_beta   90.00
_cell.angle_gamma   90.00
#
_symmetry.space_group_name_H-M   'P 1'
#
loop_
_entity.id
_entity.type
_entity.pdbx_description
1 polymer ?
#
loop_
_entity_poly.entity_id
_entity_poly.type
_entity_poly.pdbx_seq_one_letter_code
_entity_poly.pdbx_strand_id
1 'polypeptide(L)'
;MQSKRILIVVLFALLIGTNGLWANYAFKKKVKTVCQSYRIMVESTQFTLGENEFSIDLESGRNNFEMVMLVGFAAAGHAIEHQIQMGKANA
;
A
#
# COMPACT_ATOMS: atom_id res chain seq x y z
N MET A 1 4.73 25.73 32.59
CA MET A 1 3.41 25.40 31.99
C MET A 1 3.42 25.49 30.46
N GLN A 2 4.18 26.40 29.83
CA GLN A 2 4.24 26.51 28.36
C GLN A 2 4.80 25.26 27.64
N SER A 3 5.87 24.63 28.14
CA SER A 3 6.44 23.44 27.47
C SER A 3 5.48 22.25 27.41
N LYS A 4 4.60 22.08 28.42
CA LYS A 4 3.55 21.04 28.40
C LYS A 4 2.49 21.33 27.33
N ARG A 5 2.17 22.61 27.10
CA ARG A 5 1.23 23.03 26.03
C ARG A 5 1.84 22.83 24.65
N ILE A 6 3.12 23.15 24.48
CA ILE A 6 3.85 22.91 23.22
C ILE A 6 3.91 21.41 22.91
N LEU A 7 4.20 20.56 23.91
CA LEU A 7 4.21 19.11 23.76
C LEU A 7 2.86 18.57 23.26
N ILE A 8 1.75 19.06 23.82
CA ILE A 8 0.40 18.65 23.42
C ILE A 8 0.09 19.06 21.97
N VAL A 9 0.50 20.26 21.56
CA VAL A 9 0.31 20.73 20.18
C VAL A 9 1.12 19.90 19.18
N VAL A 10 2.36 19.55 19.51
CA VAL A 10 3.21 18.68 18.68
C VAL A 10 2.59 17.27 18.56
N LEU A 11 2.08 16.70 19.65
CA LEU A 11 1.39 15.41 19.65
C LEU A 11 0.12 15.44 18.78
N PHE A 12 -0.67 16.52 18.85
CA PHE A 12 -1.86 16.69 18.02
C PHE A 12 -1.51 16.86 16.53
N ALA A 13 -0.46 17.63 16.22
CA ALA A 13 0.03 17.79 14.86
C ALA A 13 0.52 16.46 14.26
N LEU A 14 1.17 15.62 15.07
CA LEU A 14 1.62 14.29 14.66
C LEU A 14 0.44 13.36 14.31
N LEU A 15 -0.66 13.44 15.05
CA LEU A 15 -1.86 12.61 14.81
C LEU A 15 -2.53 12.95 13.47
N ILE A 16 -2.56 14.23 13.08
CA ILE A 16 -3.22 14.70 11.85
C ILE A 16 -2.44 14.29 10.59
N GLY A 17 -1.10 14.19 10.66
CA GLY A 17 -0.23 13.83 9.52
C GLY A 17 -0.25 12.36 9.12
N THR A 18 -0.99 11.49 9.81
CA THR A 18 -0.93 10.04 9.59
C THR A 18 -1.74 9.55 8.39
N ASN A 19 -2.71 10.31 7.90
CA ASN A 19 -3.67 9.83 6.90
C ASN A 19 -3.03 9.30 5.60
N GLY A 20 -2.00 9.99 5.07
CA GLY A 20 -1.29 9.56 3.86
C GLY A 20 -0.42 8.31 4.07
N LEU A 21 0.28 8.22 5.21
CA LEU A 21 1.08 7.06 5.59
C LEU A 21 0.21 5.78 5.71
N TRP A 22 -1.00 5.93 6.25
CA TRP A 22 -1.95 4.83 6.41
C TRP A 22 -2.61 4.41 5.09
N ALA A 23 -2.83 5.33 4.14
CA ALA A 23 -3.35 5.01 2.82
C ALA A 23 -2.36 4.13 2.02
N ASN A 24 -1.07 4.48 2.05
CA ASN A 24 -0.01 3.71 1.40
C ASN A 24 0.15 2.32 2.02
N TYR A 25 0.05 2.23 3.35
CA TYR A 25 0.11 0.95 4.05
C TYR A 25 -1.08 0.04 3.70
N ALA A 26 -2.31 0.56 3.71
CA ALA A 26 -3.50 -0.23 3.41
C ALA A 26 -3.50 -0.77 1.97
N PHE A 27 -3.04 0.05 1.02
CA PHE A 27 -2.85 -0.37 -0.37
C PHE A 27 -1.84 -1.52 -0.48
N LYS A 28 -0.62 -1.32 0.04
CA LYS A 28 0.45 -2.34 0.03
C LYS A 28 0.01 -3.64 0.70
N LYS A 29 -0.71 -3.55 1.81
CA LYS A 29 -1.27 -4.72 2.51
C LYS A 29 -2.27 -5.47 1.64
N LYS A 30 -3.17 -4.77 0.95
CA LYS A 30 -4.16 -5.39 0.08
C LYS A 30 -3.50 -6.11 -1.11
N VAL A 31 -2.53 -5.48 -1.76
CA VAL A 31 -1.73 -6.11 -2.83
C VAL A 31 -1.06 -7.39 -2.32
N LYS A 32 -0.37 -7.33 -1.17
CA LYS A 32 0.27 -8.51 -0.56
C LYS A 32 -0.72 -9.65 -0.30
N THR A 33 -1.89 -9.34 0.26
CA THR A 33 -2.91 -10.35 0.53
C THR A 33 -3.43 -11.04 -0.73
N VAL A 34 -3.62 -10.29 -1.82
CA VAL A 34 -4.05 -10.87 -3.10
C VAL A 34 -2.95 -11.74 -3.70
N CYS A 35 -1.69 -11.28 -3.76
CA CYS A 35 -0.59 -12.12 -4.24
C CYS A 35 -0.45 -13.43 -3.45
N GLN A 36 -0.59 -13.35 -2.12
CA GLN A 36 -0.53 -14.52 -1.23
C GLN A 36 -1.68 -15.52 -1.46
N SER A 37 -2.88 -15.08 -1.86
CA SER A 37 -3.98 -16.02 -2.17
C SER A 37 -3.67 -16.90 -3.38
N TYR A 38 -2.81 -16.43 -4.29
CA TYR A 38 -2.28 -17.19 -5.43
C TYR A 38 -0.94 -17.87 -5.13
N ARG A 39 -0.52 -17.93 -3.86
CA ARG A 39 0.76 -18.52 -3.40
C ARG A 39 2.00 -17.83 -3.97
N ILE A 40 1.88 -16.57 -4.37
CA ILE A 40 3.02 -15.74 -4.76
C ILE A 40 3.47 -14.97 -3.52
N MET A 41 4.66 -15.31 -3.03
CA MET A 41 5.25 -14.68 -1.85
C MET A 41 5.85 -13.34 -2.24
N VAL A 42 5.36 -12.27 -1.63
CA VAL A 42 5.80 -10.90 -1.87
C VAL A 42 6.00 -10.16 -0.56
N GLU A 43 7.03 -9.34 -0.52
CA GLU A 43 7.36 -8.47 0.60
C GLU A 43 7.07 -7.00 0.31
N SER A 44 6.80 -6.24 1.36
CA SER A 44 6.42 -4.82 1.21
C SER A 44 7.55 -3.94 0.66
N THR A 45 8.79 -4.44 0.73
CA THR A 45 9.99 -3.81 0.16
C THR A 45 10.01 -3.89 -1.37
N GLN A 46 9.27 -4.83 -1.96
CA GLN A 46 9.14 -4.99 -3.42
C GLN A 46 8.07 -4.06 -4.01
N PHE A 47 7.46 -3.19 -3.19
CA PHE A 47 6.37 -2.29 -3.59
C PHE A 47 6.81 -0.83 -3.54
N THR A 48 6.75 -0.17 -4.69
CA THR A 48 7.00 1.27 -4.82
C THR A 48 5.71 1.96 -5.23
N LEU A 49 5.27 2.94 -4.45
CA LEU A 49 4.09 3.75 -4.76
C LEU A 49 4.57 5.19 -4.93
N GLY A 50 4.61 5.63 -6.19
CA GLY A 50 4.81 7.02 -6.57
C GLY A 50 3.47 7.76 -6.65
N GLU A 51 3.50 9.03 -7.08
CA GLU A 51 2.30 9.87 -7.16
C GLU A 51 1.26 9.35 -8.16
N ASN A 52 1.69 8.80 -9.30
CA ASN A 52 0.81 8.29 -10.35
C ASN A 52 1.18 6.87 -10.81
N GLU A 53 2.06 6.21 -10.06
CA GLU A 53 2.63 4.92 -10.47
C GLU A 53 2.71 3.98 -9.29
N PHE A 54 2.26 2.75 -9.51
CA PHE A 54 2.52 1.63 -8.62
C PHE A 54 3.42 0.63 -9.34
N SER A 55 4.56 0.34 -8.74
CA SER A 55 5.52 -0.65 -9.21
C SER A 55 5.62 -1.80 -8.21
N ILE A 56 5.68 -3.03 -8.74
CA ILE A 56 5.83 -4.26 -7.98
C ILE A 56 6.86 -5.17 -8.65
N ASP A 57 7.86 -5.59 -7.87
CA ASP A 57 8.83 -6.59 -8.32
C ASP A 57 8.34 -7.99 -7.95
N LEU A 58 8.11 -8.83 -8.96
CA LEU A 58 7.65 -10.21 -8.79
C LEU A 58 8.66 -11.19 -9.35
N GLU A 59 8.95 -12.23 -8.56
CA GLU A 59 9.80 -13.33 -9.00
C GLU A 59 8.92 -14.44 -9.60
N SER A 60 9.23 -14.85 -10.83
CA SER A 60 8.55 -15.96 -11.50
C SER A 60 9.48 -17.16 -11.66
N GLY A 61 8.98 -18.35 -11.35
CA GLY A 61 9.64 -19.60 -11.74
C GLY A 61 9.66 -19.78 -13.27
N ARG A 62 10.49 -20.72 -13.75
CA ARG A 62 10.54 -21.09 -15.18
C ARG A 62 9.14 -21.45 -15.67
N ASN A 63 8.75 -20.86 -16.81
CA ASN A 63 7.45 -21.08 -17.46
C ASN A 63 6.21 -20.62 -16.66
N ASN A 64 6.36 -19.67 -15.73
CA ASN A 64 5.24 -19.17 -14.92
C ASN A 64 5.12 -17.63 -14.93
N PHE A 65 5.81 -16.97 -15.86
CA PHE A 65 5.85 -15.51 -15.95
C PHE A 65 4.47 -14.90 -16.16
N GLU A 66 3.68 -15.46 -17.08
CA GLU A 66 2.35 -14.94 -17.41
C GLU A 66 1.40 -14.96 -16.21
N MET A 67 1.37 -16.07 -15.47
CA MET A 67 0.53 -16.18 -14.27
C MET A 67 0.91 -15.14 -13.22
N VAL A 68 2.22 -14.99 -12.95
CA VAL A 68 2.73 -14.01 -11.99
C VAL A 68 2.39 -12.58 -12.42
N MET A 69 2.49 -12.26 -13.70
CA MET A 69 2.11 -10.96 -14.25
C MET A 69 0.60 -10.70 -14.07
N LEU A 70 -0.25 -11.66 -14.44
CA LEU A 70 -1.71 -11.54 -14.32
C LEU A 70 -2.14 -11.36 -12.86
N VAL A 71 -1.52 -12.10 -11.93
CA VAL A 71 -1.79 -11.93 -10.50
C VAL A 71 -1.33 -10.56 -10.01
N GLY A 72 -0.16 -10.07 -10.44
CA GLY A 72 0.32 -8.73 -10.12
C GLY A 72 -0.67 -7.64 -10.56
N PHE A 73 -1.17 -7.74 -11.79
CA PHE A 73 -2.18 -6.84 -12.33
C PHE A 73 -3.50 -6.90 -11.55
N ALA A 74 -4.02 -8.10 -11.28
CA ALA A 74 -5.23 -8.29 -10.50
C ALA A 74 -5.09 -7.78 -9.05
N ALA A 75 -3.92 -7.97 -8.43
CA ALA A 75 -3.62 -7.49 -7.09
C ALA A 75 -3.65 -5.96 -7.00
N ALA A 76 -3.05 -5.28 -7.98
CA ALA A 76 -3.13 -3.82 -8.08
C ALA A 76 -4.59 -3.35 -8.28
N GLY A 77 -5.35 -3.98 -9.18
CA GLY A 77 -6.76 -3.67 -9.42
C GLY A 77 -7.63 -3.80 -8.16
N HIS A 78 -7.49 -4.90 -7.42
CA HIS A 78 -8.19 -5.10 -6.15
C HIS A 78 -7.79 -4.10 -5.07
N ALA A 79 -6.55 -3.63 -5.07
CA ALA A 79 -6.09 -2.62 -4.13
C ALA A 79 -6.67 -1.22 -4.45
N ILE A 80 -6.78 -0.88 -5.74
CA ILE A 80 -7.45 0.34 -6.22
C ILE A 80 -8.94 0.31 -5.86
N GLU A 81 -9.63 -0.79 -6.18
CA GLU A 81 -11.04 -0.98 -5.83
C GLU A 81 -11.29 -0.79 -4.33
N HIS A 82 -10.43 -1.40 -3.50
CA HIS A 82 -10.50 -1.27 -2.05
C HIS A 82 -10.28 0.19 -1.57
N GLN A 83 -9.38 0.96 -2.20
CA GLN A 83 -9.20 2.38 -1.90
C GLN A 83 -10.43 3.23 -2.28
N ILE A 84 -11.03 2.94 -3.44
CA ILE A 84 -12.27 3.59 -3.89
C ILE A 84 -13.40 3.34 -2.89
N GLN A 85 -13.58 2.09 -2.44
CA GLN A 85 -14.59 1.71 -1.44
C GLN A 85 -14.38 2.41 -0.09
N MET A 86 -13.13 2.68 0.29
CA MET A 86 -12.79 3.44 1.49
C MET A 86 -12.96 4.96 1.33
N GLY A 87 -13.43 5.45 0.17
CA GLY A 87 -13.56 6.88 -0.12
C GLY A 87 -12.23 7.61 -0.22
N LYS A 88 -11.10 6.87 -0.35
CA LYS A 88 -9.76 7.44 -0.53
C LYS A 88 -9.44 7.61 -2.01
N ALA A 89 -10.34 8.26 -2.73
CA ALA A 89 -10.11 8.62 -4.12
C ALA A 89 -9.11 9.78 -4.16
N ASN A 90 -7.86 9.46 -4.52
CA ASN A 90 -6.75 10.37 -4.79
C ASN A 90 -6.20 11.09 -3.55
N ALA A 91 -5.09 10.57 -3.03
CA ALA A 91 -4.04 11.39 -2.44
C ALA A 91 -2.88 11.39 -3.44
#